data_AF-A0A935F0S5-F1
#
_entry.id   AF-A0A935F0S5-F1
#
_cell.length_a   1.000
_cell.length_b   1.000
_cell.length_c   1.000
_cell.angle_alpha   90.00
_cell.angle_beta   90.00
_cell.angle_gamma   90.00
#
_symmetry.space_group_name_H-M   'P 1'
#
loop_
_entity.id
_entity.type
_entity.pdbx_description
1 polymer ?
#
loop_
_entity_poly.entity_id
_entity_poly.type
_entity_poly.pdbx_seq_one_letter_code
_entity_poly.pdbx_strand_id
1 'polypeptide(L)'
;MSDSLIQAAVEGDLARVRSLLASGADANARDADGATVLMRAAHLGRLDVVRALVDAGADVNATDERGWGALAKAVYNADLDRGFADVVGVLIERGANVEAPIGYGIRPLMLAAGYGEIAVVEALLAGGADVLARNDGGLTALMMVKEKFYVDVINRLHEAERDAGVDEGSCGTKNAPGSNVITFLKPMARKG
;
A
#
# COMPACT_ATOMS: atom_id res chain seq x y z
N MET A 1 29.67 -1.20 14.90
CA MET A 1 28.89 -2.43 15.16
C MET A 1 27.62 -2.52 14.31
N SER A 2 26.94 -1.39 14.04
CA SER A 2 25.83 -1.26 13.08
C SER A 2 26.15 -1.82 11.68
N ASP A 3 27.34 -1.51 11.14
CA ASP A 3 27.77 -1.95 9.81
C ASP A 3 27.73 -3.47 9.62
N SER A 4 27.99 -4.25 10.68
CA SER A 4 27.97 -5.71 10.56
C SER A 4 26.55 -6.27 10.39
N LEU A 5 25.54 -5.64 11.00
CA LEU A 5 24.15 -6.09 10.86
C LEU A 5 23.58 -5.66 9.50
N ILE A 6 23.89 -4.44 9.08
CA ILE A 6 23.49 -3.92 7.76
C ILE A 6 24.10 -4.77 6.64
N GLN A 7 25.39 -5.10 6.73
CA GLN A 7 26.05 -5.96 5.74
C GLN A 7 25.41 -7.35 5.68
N ALA A 8 25.14 -7.97 6.82
CA ALA A 8 24.47 -9.28 6.86
C ALA A 8 23.05 -9.22 6.26
N ALA A 9 22.32 -8.12 6.51
CA ALA A 9 21.00 -7.91 5.95
C ALA A 9 21.04 -7.71 4.43
N VAL A 10 22.02 -6.97 3.91
CA VAL A 10 22.25 -6.77 2.46
C VAL A 10 22.59 -8.08 1.76
N GLU A 11 23.47 -8.88 2.36
CA GLU A 11 23.85 -10.21 1.87
C GLU A 11 22.68 -11.21 1.91
N GLY A 12 21.67 -10.96 2.74
CA GLY A 12 20.56 -11.89 2.98
C GLY A 12 20.92 -13.04 3.91
N ASP A 13 22.01 -12.91 4.68
CA ASP A 13 22.46 -13.94 5.63
C ASP A 13 21.60 -13.92 6.90
N LEU A 14 20.46 -14.62 6.83
CA LEU A 14 19.50 -14.74 7.92
C LEU A 14 20.12 -15.29 9.20
N ALA A 15 21.04 -16.26 9.09
CA ALA A 15 21.66 -16.89 10.25
C ALA A 15 22.51 -15.88 11.01
N ARG A 16 23.32 -15.10 10.27
CA ARG A 16 24.13 -14.02 10.84
C ARG A 16 23.28 -12.89 11.39
N VAL A 17 22.22 -12.48 10.69
CA VAL A 17 21.26 -11.48 11.20
C VAL A 17 20.67 -11.91 12.54
N ARG A 18 20.14 -13.14 12.63
CA ARG A 18 19.55 -13.66 13.87
C ARG A 18 20.57 -13.73 15.01
N SER A 19 21.79 -14.18 14.73
CA SER A 19 22.86 -14.25 15.72
C SER A 19 23.24 -12.87 16.26
N LEU A 20 23.36 -11.87 15.37
CA LEU A 20 23.66 -10.49 15.75
C LEU A 20 22.54 -9.87 16.58
N LEU A 21 21.28 -10.05 16.17
CA LEU A 21 20.11 -9.56 16.92
C LEU A 21 20.03 -10.20 18.31
N ALA A 22 20.25 -11.52 18.40
CA ALA A 22 20.30 -12.24 19.68
C ALA A 22 21.47 -11.77 20.58
N SER A 23 22.54 -11.24 20.00
CA SER A 23 23.68 -10.65 20.71
C SER A 23 23.44 -9.18 21.12
N GLY A 24 22.23 -8.65 20.91
CA GLY A 24 21.87 -7.27 21.26
C GLY A 24 22.22 -6.23 20.21
N ALA A 25 22.41 -6.62 18.94
CA ALA A 25 22.53 -5.65 17.86
C ALA A 25 21.24 -4.83 17.72
N ASP A 26 21.40 -3.54 17.47
CA ASP A 26 20.28 -2.63 17.28
C ASP A 26 19.56 -2.90 15.94
N ALA A 27 18.32 -3.38 16.00
CA ALA A 27 17.48 -3.61 14.83
C ALA A 27 17.14 -2.33 14.05
N ASN A 28 17.30 -1.16 14.67
CA ASN A 28 17.08 0.17 14.10
C ASN A 28 18.38 0.86 13.67
N ALA A 29 19.51 0.13 13.66
CA ALA A 29 20.78 0.67 13.21
C ALA A 29 20.66 1.33 11.83
N ARG A 30 21.35 2.45 11.66
CA ARG A 30 21.40 3.23 10.42
C ARG A 30 22.80 3.21 9.81
N ASP A 31 22.87 3.24 8.49
CA ASP A 31 24.13 3.46 7.78
C ASP A 31 24.44 4.96 7.58
N ALA A 32 25.50 5.24 6.82
CA ALA A 32 25.96 6.60 6.54
C ALA A 32 24.98 7.46 5.73
N ASP A 33 24.03 6.84 5.02
CA ASP A 33 22.97 7.56 4.28
C ASP A 33 21.71 7.77 5.16
N GLY A 34 21.76 7.35 6.43
CA GLY A 34 20.63 7.40 7.35
C GLY A 34 19.59 6.30 7.11
N ALA A 35 19.87 5.32 6.22
CA ALA A 35 18.96 4.22 5.95
C ALA A 35 19.06 3.14 7.04
N THR A 36 17.91 2.64 7.51
CA THR A 36 17.89 1.57 8.52
C THR A 36 18.24 0.21 7.92
N VAL A 37 18.63 -0.74 8.78
CA VAL A 37 18.84 -2.15 8.38
C VAL A 37 17.60 -2.70 7.65
N LEU A 38 16.40 -2.39 8.16
CA LEU A 38 15.13 -2.80 7.56
C LEU A 38 14.94 -2.21 6.15
N MET A 39 15.28 -0.94 5.93
CA MET A 39 15.21 -0.32 4.60
C MET A 39 16.14 -1.01 3.60
N ARG A 40 17.36 -1.36 4.00
CA ARG A 40 18.31 -2.06 3.13
C ARG A 40 17.85 -3.48 2.78
N ALA A 41 17.35 -4.21 3.78
CA ALA A 41 16.77 -5.53 3.56
C ALA A 41 15.55 -5.47 2.62
N ALA A 42 14.67 -4.48 2.82
CA ALA A 42 13.48 -4.27 2.02
C ALA A 42 13.81 -3.86 0.58
N HIS A 43 14.80 -2.97 0.40
CA HIS A 43 15.29 -2.54 -0.90
C HIS A 43 15.83 -3.69 -1.76
N LEU A 44 16.39 -4.73 -1.12
CA LEU A 44 16.99 -5.88 -1.80
C LEU A 44 16.07 -7.11 -1.81
N GLY A 45 14.82 -6.98 -1.38
CA GLY A 45 13.85 -8.08 -1.40
C GLY A 45 14.16 -9.23 -0.44
N ARG A 46 14.89 -8.96 0.65
CA ARG A 46 15.33 -10.00 1.60
C ARG A 46 14.21 -10.37 2.57
N LEU A 47 13.18 -11.06 2.08
CA LEU A 47 11.94 -11.35 2.83
C LEU A 47 12.17 -11.94 4.22
N ASP A 48 13.00 -12.98 4.33
CA ASP A 48 13.22 -13.64 5.62
C ASP A 48 14.01 -12.76 6.61
N VAL A 49 14.90 -11.93 6.09
CA VAL A 49 15.63 -10.94 6.90
C VAL A 49 14.69 -9.83 7.36
N VAL A 50 13.81 -9.33 6.49
CA VAL A 50 12.77 -8.34 6.84
C VAL A 50 11.90 -8.88 7.98
N ARG A 51 11.42 -10.13 7.88
CA ARG A 51 10.67 -10.77 8.95
C ARG A 51 11.45 -10.81 10.26
N ALA A 52 12.70 -11.27 10.22
CA ALA A 52 13.54 -11.37 11.42
C ALA A 52 13.81 -10.00 12.07
N LEU A 53 14.00 -8.94 11.28
CA LEU A 53 14.22 -7.58 11.79
C LEU A 53 12.97 -7.01 12.44
N VAL A 54 11.81 -7.18 11.80
CA VAL A 54 10.54 -6.71 12.37
C VAL A 54 10.18 -7.49 13.64
N ASP A 55 10.41 -8.81 13.65
CA ASP A 55 10.20 -9.64 14.85
C ASP A 55 11.15 -9.23 15.99
N ALA A 56 12.31 -8.65 15.67
CA ALA A 56 13.27 -8.09 16.63
C ALA A 56 12.97 -6.62 17.02
N GLY A 57 11.84 -6.05 16.60
CA GLY A 57 11.42 -4.70 16.97
C GLY A 57 11.99 -3.58 16.11
N ALA A 58 12.39 -3.86 14.87
CA ALA A 58 12.69 -2.80 13.91
C ALA A 58 11.45 -1.92 13.66
N ASP A 59 11.66 -0.61 13.65
CA ASP A 59 10.63 0.39 13.33
C ASP A 59 10.33 0.33 11.83
N VAL A 60 9.15 -0.20 11.53
CA VAL A 60 8.62 -0.38 10.16
C VAL A 60 8.39 0.96 9.46
N ASN A 61 8.10 2.01 10.22
CA ASN A 61 7.72 3.33 9.71
C ASN A 61 8.85 4.36 9.78
N ALA A 62 10.05 3.96 10.21
CA ALA A 62 11.22 4.81 10.14
C ALA A 62 11.48 5.24 8.69
N THR A 63 11.95 6.47 8.51
CA THR A 63 12.33 7.06 7.21
C THR A 63 13.79 7.50 7.19
N ASP A 64 14.42 7.41 6.02
CA ASP A 64 15.72 8.03 5.78
C ASP A 64 15.58 9.57 5.66
N GLU A 65 16.71 10.27 5.50
CA GLU A 65 16.75 11.74 5.38
C GLU A 65 15.99 12.28 4.15
N ARG A 66 15.66 11.40 3.19
CA ARG A 66 14.91 11.73 1.97
C ARG A 66 13.44 11.37 2.08
N GLY A 67 12.97 10.95 3.25
CA GLY A 67 11.58 10.53 3.48
C GLY A 67 11.25 9.12 3.00
N TRP A 68 12.24 8.31 2.63
CA TRP A 68 11.97 6.93 2.19
C TRP A 68 11.92 5.98 3.39
N GLY A 69 10.76 5.35 3.58
CA GLY A 69 10.59 4.24 4.51
C GLY A 69 10.91 2.87 3.89
N ALA A 70 10.91 1.82 4.70
CA ALA A 70 11.15 0.45 4.24
C ALA A 70 10.15 0.00 3.17
N LEU A 71 8.87 0.34 3.34
CA LEU A 71 7.82 0.02 2.36
C LEU A 71 8.10 0.70 1.02
N ALA A 72 8.44 1.99 1.01
CA ALA A 72 8.79 2.71 -0.21
C ALA A 72 10.00 2.12 -0.95
N LYS A 73 11.02 1.65 -0.21
CA LYS A 73 12.21 1.00 -0.81
C LYS A 73 11.89 -0.37 -1.42
N ALA A 74 10.89 -1.08 -0.91
CA ALA A 74 10.44 -2.38 -1.44
C ALA A 74 9.54 -2.25 -2.68
N VAL A 75 8.88 -1.10 -2.86
CA VAL A 75 7.96 -0.88 -3.99
C VAL A 75 8.68 -0.99 -5.33
N TYR A 76 9.87 -0.39 -5.46
CA TYR A 76 10.65 -0.47 -6.69
C TYR A 76 12.13 -0.29 -6.40
N ASN A 77 12.94 -1.20 -6.91
CA ASN A 77 14.39 -1.09 -6.95
C ASN A 77 14.85 -0.87 -8.39
N ALA A 78 15.49 0.28 -8.65
CA ALA A 78 15.99 0.66 -9.97
C ALA A 78 17.19 -0.18 -10.44
N ASP A 79 18.00 -0.71 -9.52
CA ASP A 79 19.18 -1.54 -9.87
C ASP A 79 18.76 -2.95 -10.32
N LEU A 80 17.65 -3.45 -9.78
CA LEU A 80 17.10 -4.77 -10.10
C LEU A 80 15.91 -4.72 -11.06
N ASP A 81 15.47 -3.50 -11.42
CA ASP A 81 14.31 -3.19 -12.25
C ASP A 81 13.06 -3.98 -11.85
N ARG A 82 12.78 -4.04 -10.53
CA ARG A 82 11.64 -4.77 -9.99
C ARG A 82 11.19 -4.30 -8.61
N GLY A 83 9.93 -4.56 -8.28
CA GLY A 83 9.36 -4.48 -6.93
C GLY A 83 9.34 -5.81 -6.19
N PHE A 84 9.17 -5.73 -4.85
CA PHE A 84 9.10 -6.88 -3.95
C PHE A 84 7.74 -6.93 -3.24
N ALA A 85 6.72 -7.42 -3.96
CA ALA A 85 5.34 -7.46 -3.47
C ALA A 85 5.17 -8.31 -2.19
N ASP A 86 5.95 -9.37 -2.04
CA ASP A 86 6.01 -10.21 -0.86
C ASP A 86 6.53 -9.45 0.37
N VAL A 87 7.60 -8.67 0.20
CA VAL A 87 8.14 -7.79 1.24
C VAL A 87 7.14 -6.69 1.57
N VAL A 88 6.53 -6.06 0.57
CA VAL A 88 5.49 -5.04 0.77
C VAL A 88 4.34 -5.62 1.58
N GLY A 89 3.83 -6.79 1.22
CA GLY A 89 2.76 -7.47 1.97
C GLY A 89 3.12 -7.68 3.44
N VAL A 90 4.31 -8.22 3.73
CA VAL A 90 4.78 -8.40 5.11
C VAL A 90 4.89 -7.06 5.85
N LEU A 91 5.42 -6.01 5.23
CA LEU A 91 5.54 -4.71 5.88
C LEU A 91 4.15 -4.14 6.23
N ILE A 92 3.18 -4.26 5.33
CA ILE A 92 1.79 -3.83 5.57
C ILE A 92 1.15 -4.62 6.72
N GLU A 93 1.28 -5.95 6.71
CA GLU A 93 0.80 -6.82 7.81
C GLU A 93 1.41 -6.44 9.16
N ARG A 94 2.61 -5.88 9.15
CA ARG A 94 3.35 -5.44 10.33
C ARG A 94 3.12 -3.96 10.68
N GLY A 95 2.14 -3.32 10.05
CA GLY A 95 1.71 -1.95 10.38
C GLY A 95 2.50 -0.84 9.67
N ALA A 96 3.10 -1.14 8.51
CA ALA A 96 3.65 -0.10 7.65
C ALA A 96 2.54 0.84 7.18
N ASN A 97 2.82 2.14 7.22
CA ASN A 97 1.92 3.15 6.70
C ASN A 97 1.94 3.12 5.15
N VAL A 98 0.91 2.50 4.57
CA VAL A 98 0.68 2.40 3.12
C VAL A 98 0.57 3.77 2.46
N GLU A 99 0.15 4.77 3.23
CA GLU A 99 -0.12 6.13 2.77
C GLU A 99 1.02 7.10 3.05
N ALA A 100 2.16 6.61 3.56
CA ALA A 100 3.32 7.43 3.90
C ALA A 100 3.84 8.20 2.69
N PRO A 101 3.84 9.54 2.72
CA PRO A 101 4.41 10.32 1.63
C PRO A 101 5.93 10.16 1.63
N ILE A 102 6.48 9.96 0.43
CA ILE A 102 7.92 9.86 0.21
C ILE A 102 8.46 11.29 -0.01
N GLY A 103 8.32 11.81 -1.23
CA GLY A 103 8.68 13.18 -1.60
C GLY A 103 7.68 13.75 -2.61
N TYR A 104 7.46 15.06 -2.59
CA TYR A 104 6.45 15.74 -3.41
C TYR A 104 5.03 15.18 -3.24
N GLY A 105 4.70 14.67 -2.05
CA GLY A 105 3.42 14.02 -1.77
C GLY A 105 3.22 12.68 -2.49
N ILE A 106 4.26 12.12 -3.12
CA ILE A 106 4.19 10.82 -3.77
C ILE A 106 4.00 9.74 -2.73
N ARG A 107 2.97 8.92 -2.94
CA ARG A 107 2.65 7.76 -2.10
C ARG A 107 3.13 6.46 -2.74
N PRO A 108 3.29 5.37 -1.97
CA PRO A 108 3.71 4.07 -2.47
C PRO A 108 2.92 3.57 -3.69
N LEU A 109 1.60 3.74 -3.71
CA LEU A 109 0.76 3.32 -4.84
C LEU A 109 1.08 4.08 -6.13
N MET A 110 1.34 5.39 -6.03
CA MET A 110 1.74 6.22 -7.17
C MET A 110 3.12 5.81 -7.71
N LEU A 111 4.03 5.44 -6.82
CA LEU A 111 5.35 4.95 -7.21
C LEU A 111 5.22 3.61 -7.96
N ALA A 112 4.49 2.64 -7.40
CA ALA A 112 4.25 1.34 -8.02
C ALA A 112 3.60 1.47 -9.40
N ALA A 113 2.60 2.37 -9.52
CA ALA A 113 1.93 2.65 -10.78
C ALA A 113 2.88 3.25 -11.84
N GLY A 114 3.75 4.16 -11.43
CA GLY A 114 4.73 4.79 -12.32
C GLY A 114 5.78 3.84 -12.88
N TYR A 115 6.06 2.73 -12.20
CA TYR A 115 7.00 1.70 -12.65
C TYR A 115 6.35 0.44 -13.23
N GLY A 116 5.02 0.35 -13.24
CA GLY A 116 4.31 -0.79 -13.83
C GLY A 116 4.31 -2.04 -12.95
N GLU A 117 4.56 -1.92 -11.65
CA GLU A 117 4.69 -3.04 -10.71
C GLU A 117 3.32 -3.58 -10.27
N ILE A 118 2.66 -4.36 -11.13
CA ILE A 118 1.29 -4.85 -10.89
C ILE A 118 1.15 -5.61 -9.58
N ALA A 119 2.07 -6.52 -9.26
CA ALA A 119 2.02 -7.30 -8.02
C ALA A 119 2.12 -6.41 -6.77
N VAL A 120 2.90 -5.33 -6.84
CA VAL A 120 3.01 -4.36 -5.75
C VAL A 120 1.76 -3.50 -5.66
N VAL A 121 1.19 -3.08 -6.79
CA VAL A 121 -0.09 -2.35 -6.84
C VAL A 121 -1.19 -3.17 -6.16
N GLU A 122 -1.30 -4.46 -6.48
CA GLU A 122 -2.27 -5.36 -5.83
C GLU A 122 -2.04 -5.46 -4.32
N ALA A 123 -0.79 -5.63 -3.87
CA ALA A 123 -0.46 -5.69 -2.45
C ALA A 123 -0.82 -4.38 -1.71
N LEU A 124 -0.55 -3.22 -2.32
CA LEU A 124 -0.87 -1.92 -1.74
C LEU A 124 -2.39 -1.68 -1.68
N LEU A 125 -3.13 -2.02 -2.74
CA LEU A 125 -4.59 -1.92 -2.75
C LEU A 125 -5.22 -2.86 -1.71
N ALA A 126 -4.71 -4.08 -1.58
CA ALA A 126 -5.13 -5.00 -0.53
C ALA A 126 -4.80 -4.47 0.88
N GLY A 127 -3.73 -3.69 1.02
CA GLY A 127 -3.36 -2.97 2.22
C GLY A 127 -4.19 -1.72 2.52
N GLY A 128 -5.18 -1.38 1.67
CA GLY A 128 -6.04 -0.22 1.86
C GLY A 128 -5.47 1.09 1.33
N ALA A 129 -4.57 1.04 0.34
CA ALA A 129 -4.07 2.25 -0.32
C ALA A 129 -5.21 3.07 -0.96
N ASP A 130 -5.19 4.38 -0.78
CA ASP A 130 -6.16 5.28 -1.40
C ASP A 130 -5.78 5.52 -2.88
N VAL A 131 -6.57 4.94 -3.78
CA VAL A 131 -6.40 5.07 -5.23
C VAL A 131 -6.65 6.49 -5.75
N LEU A 132 -7.49 7.26 -5.04
CA LEU A 132 -7.88 8.62 -5.41
C LEU A 132 -6.99 9.70 -4.77
N ALA A 133 -6.06 9.28 -3.90
CA ALA A 133 -5.12 10.19 -3.27
C ALA A 133 -4.35 10.98 -4.33
N ARG A 134 -4.09 12.26 -4.02
CA ARG A 134 -3.34 13.17 -4.88
C ARG A 134 -2.03 13.55 -4.22
N ASN A 135 -0.98 13.63 -5.04
CA ASN A 135 0.31 14.20 -4.63
C ASN A 135 0.26 15.74 -4.62
N ASP A 136 1.38 16.39 -4.30
CA ASP A 136 1.46 17.85 -4.23
C ASP A 136 1.20 18.53 -5.59
N GLY A 137 1.39 17.79 -6.69
CA GLY A 137 1.07 18.21 -8.06
C GLY A 137 -0.37 17.95 -8.49
N GLY A 138 -1.21 17.39 -7.61
CA GLY A 138 -2.61 17.05 -7.92
C GLY A 138 -2.80 15.78 -8.74
N LEU A 139 -1.76 14.97 -8.93
CA LEU A 139 -1.78 13.74 -9.72
C LEU A 139 -2.17 12.53 -8.88
N THR A 140 -3.01 11.65 -9.44
CA THR A 140 -3.37 10.34 -8.85
C THR A 140 -2.41 9.24 -9.31
N ALA A 141 -2.51 8.04 -8.73
CA ALA A 141 -1.69 6.89 -9.14
C ALA A 141 -1.85 6.57 -10.64
N LEU A 142 -3.08 6.63 -11.16
CA LEU A 142 -3.35 6.42 -12.59
C LEU A 142 -2.65 7.45 -13.49
N MET A 143 -2.60 8.73 -13.06
CA MET A 143 -1.92 9.78 -13.82
C MET A 143 -0.38 9.65 -13.78
N MET A 144 0.15 8.90 -12.82
CA MET A 144 1.59 8.69 -12.65
C MET A 144 2.14 7.55 -13.50
N VAL A 145 1.29 6.72 -14.12
CA VAL A 145 1.69 5.62 -14.99
C VAL A 145 2.53 6.17 -16.16
N LYS A 146 3.82 5.80 -16.21
CA LYS A 146 4.78 6.36 -17.19
C LYS A 146 4.50 5.86 -18.61
N GLU A 147 4.18 4.58 -18.72
CA GLU A 147 4.10 3.88 -20.00
C GLU A 147 2.67 3.43 -20.29
N LYS A 148 2.22 3.70 -21.53
CA LYS A 148 0.87 3.31 -21.97
C LYS A 148 0.65 1.80 -22.01
N PHE A 149 1.72 1.01 -21.99
CA PHE A 149 1.67 -0.44 -22.06
C PHE A 149 1.65 -1.13 -20.69
N TYR A 150 1.66 -0.39 -19.57
CA TYR A 150 1.32 -0.95 -18.26
C TYR A 150 -0.18 -1.20 -18.14
N VAL A 151 -0.74 -1.93 -19.11
CA VAL A 151 -2.18 -2.13 -19.30
C VAL A 151 -2.80 -2.79 -18.08
N ASP A 152 -2.12 -3.76 -17.48
CA ASP A 152 -2.61 -4.45 -16.28
C ASP A 152 -2.73 -3.49 -15.09
N VAL A 153 -1.73 -2.61 -14.90
CA VAL A 153 -1.76 -1.56 -13.86
C VAL A 153 -2.86 -0.55 -14.15
N ILE A 154 -2.98 -0.07 -15.38
CA ILE A 154 -4.02 0.89 -15.79
C ILE A 154 -5.41 0.30 -15.55
N ASN A 155 -5.64 -0.93 -15.98
CA ASN A 155 -6.93 -1.62 -15.79
C ASN A 155 -7.22 -1.79 -14.31
N ARG A 156 -6.25 -2.28 -13.53
CA ARG A 156 -6.43 -2.53 -12.10
C ARG A 156 -6.72 -1.25 -11.32
N LEU A 157 -6.04 -0.15 -11.65
CA LEU A 157 -6.29 1.16 -11.05
C LEU A 157 -7.66 1.72 -11.46
N HIS A 158 -8.04 1.61 -12.73
CA HIS A 158 -9.39 2.02 -13.17
C HIS A 158 -10.49 1.23 -12.47
N GLU A 159 -10.32 -0.07 -12.28
CA GLU A 159 -11.24 -0.90 -11.50
C GLU A 159 -11.33 -0.40 -10.06
N ALA A 160 -10.18 -0.19 -9.40
CA ALA A 160 -10.14 0.35 -8.04
C ALA A 160 -10.77 1.76 -7.92
N GLU A 161 -10.54 2.66 -8.89
CA GLU A 161 -11.16 3.98 -8.93
C GLU A 161 -12.68 3.91 -9.07
N ARG A 162 -13.18 2.99 -9.89
CA ARG A 162 -14.62 2.74 -10.04
C ARG A 162 -15.20 2.22 -8.74
N ASP A 163 -14.56 1.26 -8.11
CA ASP A 163 -15.02 0.69 -6.84
C ASP A 163 -15.02 1.75 -5.72
N ALA A 164 -14.01 2.62 -5.68
CA ALA A 164 -13.93 3.74 -4.73
C ALA A 164 -14.97 4.84 -5.01
N GLY A 165 -15.31 5.09 -6.28
CA GLY A 165 -16.28 6.10 -6.70
C GLY A 165 -17.76 5.69 -6.58
N VAL A 166 -18.05 4.44 -6.19
CA VAL A 166 -19.43 3.92 -6.09
C VAL A 166 -20.11 4.31 -4.76
N ASP A 167 -19.39 4.89 -3.79
CA ASP A 167 -19.97 5.22 -2.47
C ASP A 167 -20.62 6.62 -2.35
N GLU A 168 -20.99 7.26 -3.47
CA GLU A 168 -21.94 8.37 -3.45
C GLU A 168 -23.25 8.00 -4.17
N GLY A 169 -24.14 7.31 -3.43
CA GLY A 169 -25.58 7.45 -3.62
C GLY A 169 -26.32 6.30 -4.31
N SER A 170 -26.46 5.15 -3.65
CA SER A 170 -27.65 4.32 -3.84
C SER A 170 -27.94 3.41 -2.64
N CYS A 171 -28.36 4.02 -1.53
CA CYS A 171 -29.15 3.31 -0.53
C CYS A 171 -30.45 4.09 -0.29
N GLY A 172 -31.41 3.82 -1.17
CA GLY A 172 -32.79 4.28 -1.11
C GLY A 172 -33.71 3.19 -1.64
N THR A 173 -33.63 1.98 -1.09
CA THR A 173 -34.64 0.94 -1.28
C THR A 173 -35.95 1.35 -0.61
N LYS A 174 -36.74 2.17 -1.31
CA LYS A 174 -38.18 2.25 -1.09
C LYS A 174 -38.89 1.72 -2.33
N ASN A 175 -38.82 0.42 -2.52
CA ASN A 175 -39.87 -0.32 -3.21
C ASN A 175 -40.23 -1.52 -2.33
N ALA A 176 -41.07 -1.25 -1.33
CA ALA A 176 -41.78 -2.30 -0.64
C ALA A 176 -42.83 -2.90 -1.60
N PRO A 177 -42.92 -4.23 -1.74
CA PRO A 177 -43.97 -4.88 -2.53
C PRO A 177 -45.30 -4.80 -1.78
N GLY A 178 -46.39 -4.77 -2.55
CA GLY A 178 -47.70 -4.32 -2.10
C GLY A 178 -48.33 -5.07 -0.93
N SER A 179 -49.19 -4.35 -0.21
CA SER A 179 -50.47 -4.84 0.34
C SER A 179 -51.21 -3.68 1.01
N ASN A 180 -52.30 -3.19 0.40
CA ASN A 180 -53.64 -3.38 0.94
C ASN A 180 -54.68 -2.62 0.10
N VAL A 181 -55.62 -3.41 -0.41
CA VAL A 181 -56.87 -3.01 -1.03
C VAL A 181 -57.73 -2.32 0.03
N ILE A 182 -58.24 -1.12 -0.24
CA ILE A 182 -59.44 -0.61 0.44
C ILE A 182 -60.43 -0.13 -0.61
N THR A 183 -61.38 -1.02 -0.91
CA THR A 183 -62.62 -0.71 -1.61
C THR A 183 -63.47 0.20 -0.73
N PHE A 184 -63.91 1.36 -1.24
CA PHE A 184 -65.15 1.99 -0.77
C PHE A 184 -66.00 2.42 -1.95
N LEU A 185 -67.11 1.69 -2.11
CA LEU A 185 -68.15 1.92 -3.09
C LEU A 185 -69.27 2.73 -2.43
N LYS A 186 -69.66 3.84 -3.11
CA LYS A 186 -71.00 4.50 -3.15
C LYS A 186 -71.52 5.29 -1.91
N PRO A 187 -72.54 6.17 -2.06
CA PRO A 187 -73.38 6.44 -3.24
C PRO A 187 -73.66 7.93 -3.62
N MET A 188 -74.24 8.03 -4.82
CA MET A 188 -74.94 9.13 -5.48
C MET A 188 -75.79 10.06 -4.58
N ALA A 189 -75.70 11.36 -4.86
CA ALA A 189 -76.74 12.33 -4.52
C ALA A 189 -77.75 12.47 -5.68
N ARG A 190 -79.02 12.29 -5.38
CA ARG A 190 -80.16 12.79 -6.16
C ARG A 190 -81.21 13.35 -5.21
N LYS A 191 -81.95 14.34 -5.74
CA LYS A 191 -83.15 15.05 -5.25
C LYS A 191 -82.81 16.46 -4.75
N GLY A 192 -83.43 17.51 -5.24
CA GLY A 192 -84.51 17.64 -6.22
C GLY A 192 -84.74 19.11 -6.53
#